data_AF-A0A1X6Z1B5-F1
#
_entry.id   AF-A0A1X6Z1B5-F1
#
_cell.length_a   1.000
_cell.length_b   1.000
_cell.length_c   1.000
_cell.angle_alpha   90.00
_cell.angle_beta   90.00
_cell.angle_gamma   90.00
#
_symmetry.space_group_name_H-M   'P 1'
#
loop_
_entity.id
_entity.type
_entity.pdbx_description
1 polymer ?
#
loop_
_entity_poly.entity_id
_entity_poly.type
_entity_poly.pdbx_seq_one_letter_code
_entity_poly.pdbx_strand_id
1 'polypeptide(L)'
;MKLISNVRIGMGGAALAVVLSGCSIDPQKYETTPVKVNSSKGVVTCQLYTKERVLWDRSIGRPNSMSVQEADNICRAEGERQKNA
;
A
#
# COMPACT_ATOMS: atom_id res chain seq x y z
N MET A 1 -31.71 30.35 -47.40
CA MET A 1 -31.63 28.94 -46.95
C MET A 1 -31.67 28.95 -45.42
N LYS A 2 -32.68 28.33 -44.82
CA LYS A 2 -32.98 28.34 -43.38
C LYS A 2 -32.47 27.03 -42.79
N LEU A 3 -31.54 27.06 -41.84
CA LEU A 3 -31.24 25.92 -40.94
C LEU A 3 -30.90 26.42 -39.53
N ILE A 4 -31.98 26.71 -38.80
CA ILE A 4 -32.20 26.34 -37.39
C ILE A 4 -31.20 25.31 -36.83
N SER A 5 -30.42 25.72 -35.83
CA SER A 5 -29.68 24.79 -34.95
C SER A 5 -30.42 24.68 -33.61
N ASN A 6 -31.06 23.53 -33.39
CA ASN A 6 -31.78 23.19 -32.18
C ASN A 6 -30.81 22.77 -31.07
N VAL A 7 -30.40 23.71 -30.20
CA VAL A 7 -29.80 23.35 -28.91
C VAL A 7 -30.92 23.02 -27.94
N ARG A 8 -31.17 21.73 -27.73
CA ARG A 8 -32.06 21.26 -26.65
C ARG A 8 -31.29 21.36 -25.34
N ILE A 9 -31.52 22.43 -24.58
CA ILE A 9 -31.13 22.52 -23.17
C ILE A 9 -32.02 21.53 -22.42
N GLY A 10 -31.59 20.27 -22.37
CA GLY A 10 -32.11 19.30 -21.43
C GLY A 10 -31.75 19.76 -20.03
N MET A 11 -32.74 19.74 -19.14
CA MET A 11 -32.63 19.99 -17.70
C MET A 11 -31.71 18.91 -17.09
N GLY A 12 -30.40 19.05 -17.28
CA GLY A 12 -29.36 18.13 -16.82
C GLY A 12 -28.69 18.71 -15.59
N GLY A 13 -28.89 18.04 -14.44
CA GLY A 13 -28.34 18.45 -13.15
C GLY A 13 -26.84 18.69 -13.20
N ALA A 14 -26.39 19.75 -12.54
CA ALA A 14 -24.99 20.09 -12.42
C ALA A 14 -24.24 18.98 -11.66
N ALA A 15 -23.52 18.12 -12.39
CA ALA A 15 -22.63 17.14 -11.79
C ALA A 15 -21.38 17.85 -11.25
N LEU A 16 -21.36 18.10 -9.93
CA LEU A 16 -20.16 18.53 -9.20
C LEU A 16 -19.14 17.40 -9.19
N ALA A 17 -18.18 17.43 -10.11
CA ALA A 17 -17.00 16.57 -10.08
C ALA A 17 -16.08 17.03 -8.93
N VAL A 18 -16.20 16.40 -7.76
CA VAL A 18 -15.27 16.60 -6.64
C VAL A 18 -13.95 15.91 -7.00
N VAL A 19 -12.95 16.70 -7.40
CA VAL A 19 -11.58 16.21 -7.60
C VAL A 19 -10.98 15.97 -6.21
N LEU A 20 -10.98 14.71 -5.77
CA LEU A 20 -10.24 14.29 -4.59
C LEU A 20 -8.75 14.31 -4.95
N SER A 21 -8.05 15.42 -4.65
CA SER A 21 -6.59 15.47 -4.65
C SER A 21 -6.08 14.60 -3.48
N GLY A 22 -6.01 13.29 -3.70
CA GLY A 22 -5.43 12.37 -2.73
C GLY A 22 -3.96 12.68 -2.54
N CYS A 23 -3.56 13.06 -1.32
CA CYS A 23 -2.14 13.15 -0.96
C CYS A 23 -1.50 11.77 -1.19
N SER A 24 -0.49 11.69 -2.06
CA SER A 24 0.29 10.47 -2.22
C SER A 24 1.17 10.25 -0.98
N ILE A 25 0.91 9.16 -0.25
CA ILE A 25 1.80 8.75 0.84
C ILE A 25 2.98 8.02 0.21
N ASP A 26 4.20 8.53 0.43
CA ASP A 26 5.44 7.89 0.01
C ASP A 26 5.91 6.89 1.10
N PRO A 27 5.87 5.57 0.85
CA PRO A 27 6.25 4.57 1.84
C PRO A 27 7.71 4.66 2.26
N GLN A 28 8.60 5.16 1.39
CA GLN A 28 10.05 5.21 1.65
C GLN A 28 10.38 6.07 2.87
N LYS A 29 9.57 7.11 3.13
CA LYS A 29 9.74 7.99 4.30
C LYS A 29 9.43 7.30 5.63
N TYR A 30 8.88 6.10 5.58
CA TYR A 30 8.47 5.33 6.74
C TYR A 30 9.31 4.06 6.91
N GLU A 31 10.26 3.79 6.01
CA GLU A 31 11.10 2.61 6.09
C GLU A 31 12.08 2.68 7.27
N THR A 32 12.17 1.59 8.02
CA THR A 32 13.19 1.38 9.05
C THR A 32 14.40 0.66 8.48
N THR A 33 15.45 0.51 9.28
CA THR A 33 16.57 -0.37 8.91
C THR A 33 16.07 -1.81 8.78
N PRO A 34 16.35 -2.52 7.67
CA PRO A 34 15.90 -3.88 7.48
C PRO A 34 16.32 -4.82 8.61
N VAL A 35 15.41 -5.68 9.03
CA VAL A 35 15.64 -6.67 10.10
C VAL A 35 15.75 -8.07 9.52
N LYS A 36 16.57 -8.91 10.14
CA LYS A 36 16.68 -10.33 9.78
C LYS A 36 15.94 -11.19 10.80
N VAL A 37 14.98 -11.96 10.33
CA VAL A 37 14.15 -12.85 11.14
C VAL A 37 14.48 -14.29 10.77
N ASN A 38 14.81 -15.11 11.77
CA ASN A 38 15.06 -16.53 11.57
C ASN A 38 13.71 -17.27 11.49
N SER A 39 13.58 -18.15 10.50
CA SER A 39 12.45 -19.08 10.37
C SER A 39 12.94 -20.50 10.16
N SER A 40 12.04 -21.48 10.28
CA SER A 40 12.35 -22.89 10.00
C SER A 40 12.81 -23.16 8.57
N LYS A 41 12.48 -22.27 7.61
CA LYS A 41 12.87 -22.39 6.20
C LYS A 41 14.09 -21.55 5.83
N GLY A 42 14.67 -20.83 6.79
CA GLY A 42 15.82 -19.94 6.59
C GLY A 42 15.55 -18.49 7.02
N VAL A 43 16.51 -17.61 6.72
CA VAL A 43 16.46 -16.20 7.12
C VAL A 43 15.56 -15.41 6.18
N VAL A 44 14.65 -14.61 6.75
CA VAL A 44 13.85 -13.60 6.04
C VAL A 44 14.41 -12.22 6.37
N THR A 45 14.66 -11.41 5.34
CA THR A 45 15.00 -9.99 5.52
C THR A 45 13.73 -9.17 5.32
N CYS A 46 13.31 -8.48 6.37
CA CYS A 46 12.07 -7.71 6.42
C CYS A 46 12.34 -6.21 6.34
N GLN A 47 11.61 -5.55 5.46
CA GLN A 47 11.42 -4.11 5.50
C GLN A 47 10.22 -3.82 6.38
N LEU A 48 10.46 -3.23 7.55
CA LEU A 48 9.39 -2.74 8.41
C LEU A 48 9.20 -1.24 8.18
N TYR A 49 7.98 -0.76 8.33
CA TYR A 49 7.66 0.65 8.18
C TYR A 49 7.52 1.32 9.54
N THR A 50 6.30 1.54 10.04
CA THR A 50 6.07 2.13 11.37
C THR A 50 5.24 1.22 12.27
N LYS A 51 5.29 1.49 13.58
CA LYS A 51 4.47 0.79 14.59
C LYS A 51 2.96 0.90 14.31
N GLU A 52 2.53 1.93 13.59
CA GLU A 52 1.13 2.16 13.19
C GLU A 52 0.78 1.58 11.82
N ARG A 53 1.77 1.06 11.07
CA ARG A 53 1.66 0.66 9.66
C ARG A 53 2.15 -0.77 9.41
N VAL A 54 2.02 -1.66 10.39
CA VAL A 54 2.50 -3.05 10.30
C VAL A 54 1.99 -3.80 9.07
N LEU A 55 0.77 -3.50 8.59
CA LEU A 55 0.23 -4.11 7.38
C LEU A 55 1.07 -3.85 6.11
N TRP A 56 1.93 -2.83 6.12
CA TRP A 56 2.82 -2.52 5.02
C TRP A 56 4.11 -3.33 5.06
N ASP A 57 4.43 -3.95 6.20
CA ASP A 57 5.66 -4.71 6.40
C ASP A 57 5.75 -5.87 5.42
N ARG A 58 6.92 -5.99 4.78
CA ARG A 58 7.13 -6.85 3.63
C ARG A 58 8.51 -7.47 3.63
N SER A 59 8.61 -8.64 3.02
CA SER A 59 9.90 -9.28 2.75
C SER A 59 10.60 -8.57 1.60
N ILE A 60 11.90 -8.30 1.80
CA ILE A 60 12.83 -7.82 0.76
C ILE A 60 13.92 -8.85 0.46
N GLY A 61 13.99 -9.92 1.25
CA GLY A 61 14.78 -11.11 1.00
C GLY A 61 14.16 -12.33 1.69
N ARG A 62 14.13 -13.47 1.00
CA ARG A 62 13.61 -14.74 1.54
C ARG A 62 14.26 -15.94 0.85
N PRO A 63 14.23 -17.13 1.46
CA PRO A 63 14.61 -18.37 0.80
C PRO A 63 13.71 -18.68 -0.41
N ASN A 64 14.26 -19.31 -1.44
CA ASN A 64 13.52 -19.71 -2.65
C ASN A 64 12.39 -20.71 -2.35
N SER A 65 12.52 -21.49 -1.26
CA SER A 65 11.53 -22.47 -0.80
C SER A 65 10.33 -21.86 -0.06
N MET A 66 10.34 -20.55 0.22
CA MET A 66 9.30 -19.84 0.95
C MET A 66 8.50 -18.95 0.00
N SER A 67 7.17 -18.90 0.10
CA SER A 67 6.38 -17.99 -0.74
C SER A 67 6.55 -16.52 -0.29
N VAL A 68 6.24 -15.57 -1.17
CA VAL A 68 6.23 -14.13 -0.79
C VAL A 68 5.23 -13.90 0.34
N GLN A 69 4.02 -14.44 0.23
CA GLN A 69 2.98 -14.28 1.24
C GLN A 69 3.40 -14.83 2.60
N GLU A 70 4.05 -15.99 2.64
CA GLU A 70 4.56 -16.59 3.87
C GLU A 70 5.66 -15.71 4.50
N ALA A 71 6.59 -15.20 3.70
CA ALA A 71 7.63 -14.30 4.17
C ALA A 71 7.07 -12.96 4.67
N ASP A 72 6.08 -12.40 3.99
CA ASP A 72 5.42 -11.16 4.41
C ASP A 72 4.65 -11.34 5.71
N ASN A 73 4.02 -12.50 5.93
CA ASN A 73 3.39 -12.83 7.21
C ASN A 73 4.42 -12.84 8.36
N ILE A 74 5.62 -13.38 8.12
CA ILE A 74 6.72 -13.34 9.10
C ILE A 74 7.12 -11.89 9.39
N CYS A 75 7.25 -11.05 8.36
CA CYS A 75 7.62 -9.64 8.54
C CYS A 75 6.55 -8.85 9.30
N ARG A 76 5.27 -9.07 9.02
CA ARG A 76 4.16 -8.47 9.80
C ARG A 76 4.17 -8.93 11.26
N ALA A 77 4.41 -10.22 11.52
CA ALA A 77 4.50 -10.73 12.89
C ALA A 77 5.65 -10.06 13.66
N GLU A 78 6.79 -9.83 13.01
CA GLU A 78 7.92 -9.09 13.59
C GLU A 78 7.57 -7.62 13.85
N GLY A 79 6.86 -6.96 12.93
CA GLY A 79 6.33 -5.61 13.12
C GLY A 79 5.41 -5.50 14.34
N GLU A 80 4.45 -6.43 14.49
CA GLU A 80 3.60 -6.48 15.69
C GLU A 80 4.42 -6.74 16.96
N ARG A 81 5.44 -7.60 16.91
CA ARG A 81 6.32 -7.86 18.07
C ARG A 81 7.04 -6.60 18.52
N GLN A 82 7.61 -5.83 17.59
CA GLN A 82 8.33 -4.58 17.90
C GLN A 82 7.40 -3.44 18.32
N LYS A 83 6.18 -3.40 17.80
CA LYS A 83 5.16 -2.45 18.23
C LYS A 83 4.86 -2.57 19.72
N ASN A 84 4.73 -3.81 20.20
CA ASN A 84 4.34 -4.14 21.57
C ASN A 84 5.52 -4.28 22.56
N ALA A 85 6.76 -4.07 22.10
CA ALA A 85 7.97 -4.00 22.92
C ALA A 85 8.29 -2.55 23.31
#